data_AF-A0A9E5LUR4-F1
#
_entry.id   AF-A0A9E5LUR4-F1
#
_cell.length_a   1.000
_cell.length_b   1.000
_cell.length_c   1.000
_cell.angle_alpha   90.00
_cell.angle_beta   90.00
_cell.angle_gamma   90.00
#
_symmetry.space_group_name_H-M   'P 1'
#
loop_
_entity.id
_entity.type
_entity.pdbx_description
1 polymer ?
#
loop_
_entity_poly.entity_id
_entity_poly.type
_entity_poly.pdbx_seq_one_letter_code
_entity_poly.pdbx_strand_id
1 'polypeptide(L)'
;MACLVQVATAGEARKYGTLFFFCMGLGFLAKGPMAWVVPGVAALTWTWAARRDGQRLGLPWSAGILLTVVVSLSWFVVVCLKFPELWGYFVGYELKDRFASTTHGRAKPWWFFLPILAVGTIPWTLFLPGLVVRAWRKFRHGGFSAPQWALGAAVVIPFMVVSASGSKLLTYILPIFSPLALALAWWLNRPGEGGWKMLGWSGALGLLLAWGPGLAVVPYLWDEARDAAPSFAYLLVATVLAVGLILHWVVWLRRQEAVWKIALIGGGALVAWHGACLQMGRVNHLLGRQASVRTLAETSERHQPERIFIYRARAAGYLFALNRNCWINP
;
A
#
# COMPACT_ATOMS: atom_id res chain seq x y z
N MET A 1 -1.87 4.53 -13.84
CA MET A 1 -0.48 4.78 -14.29
C MET A 1 -0.16 4.12 -15.61
N ALA A 2 -0.30 2.79 -15.77
CA ALA A 2 -0.03 2.12 -17.05
C ALA A 2 -0.80 2.73 -18.24
N CYS A 3 -2.10 3.02 -18.08
CA CYS A 3 -2.88 3.69 -19.11
C CYS A 3 -2.31 5.09 -19.48
N LEU A 4 -1.83 5.88 -18.51
CA LEU A 4 -1.21 7.19 -18.80
C LEU A 4 0.07 7.05 -19.63
N VAL A 5 0.88 6.04 -19.32
CA VAL A 5 2.08 5.72 -20.12
C VAL A 5 1.66 5.37 -21.54
N GLN A 6 0.66 4.49 -21.70
CA GLN A 6 0.16 4.11 -23.03
C GLN A 6 -0.43 5.29 -23.80
N VAL A 7 -1.10 6.24 -23.14
CA VAL A 7 -1.56 7.49 -23.80
C VAL A 7 -0.38 8.32 -24.31
N ALA A 8 0.76 8.30 -23.60
CA ALA A 8 1.95 9.05 -23.99
C ALA A 8 2.80 8.35 -25.06
N THR A 9 2.80 7.02 -25.11
CA THR A 9 3.71 6.22 -25.95
C THR A 9 3.03 5.53 -27.13
N ALA A 10 1.73 5.26 -27.06
CA ALA A 10 1.00 4.52 -28.09
C ALA A 10 0.11 5.42 -28.94
N GLY A 11 -0.18 4.99 -30.18
CA GLY A 11 -1.10 5.67 -31.09
C GLY A 11 -2.58 5.63 -30.69
N GLU A 12 -2.95 4.86 -29.64
CA GLU A 12 -4.35 4.67 -29.19
C GLU A 12 -4.73 5.53 -27.96
N ALA A 13 -4.33 6.80 -27.94
CA ALA A 13 -4.53 7.71 -26.80
C ALA A 13 -5.99 7.76 -26.29
N ARG A 14 -6.99 7.68 -27.18
CA ARG A 14 -8.41 7.74 -26.80
C ARG A 14 -8.86 6.52 -26.00
N LYS A 15 -8.46 5.31 -26.40
CA LYS A 15 -8.83 4.05 -25.75
C LYS A 15 -8.20 3.96 -24.36
N TYR A 16 -6.90 4.17 -24.26
CA TYR A 16 -6.19 4.14 -22.98
C TYR A 16 -6.57 5.31 -22.07
N GLY A 17 -6.89 6.48 -22.64
CA GLY A 17 -7.43 7.61 -21.89
C GLY A 17 -8.81 7.28 -21.29
N THR A 18 -9.71 6.68 -22.06
CA THR A 18 -11.03 6.24 -21.56
C THR A 18 -10.88 5.18 -20.47
N LEU A 19 -10.03 4.17 -20.69
CA LEU A 19 -9.74 3.12 -19.71
C LEU A 19 -9.15 3.70 -18.42
N PHE A 20 -8.27 4.70 -18.52
CA PHE A 20 -7.71 5.40 -17.36
C PHE A 20 -8.81 5.99 -16.47
N PHE A 21 -9.74 6.75 -17.06
CA PHE A 21 -10.85 7.36 -16.32
C PHE A 21 -11.85 6.33 -15.80
N PHE A 22 -12.11 5.26 -16.56
CA PHE A 22 -12.93 4.14 -16.10
C PHE A 22 -12.34 3.47 -14.84
N CYS A 23 -11.04 3.17 -14.85
CA CYS A 23 -10.35 2.59 -13.70
C CYS A 23 -10.33 3.52 -12.48
N MET A 24 -10.26 4.84 -12.67
CA MET A 24 -10.43 5.81 -11.57
C MET A 24 -11.82 5.68 -10.94
N GLY A 25 -12.85 5.49 -11.77
CA GLY A 25 -14.22 5.25 -11.34
C GLY A 25 -14.36 4.01 -10.47
N LEU A 26 -13.85 2.87 -10.96
CA LEU A 26 -13.83 1.60 -10.23
C LEU A 26 -13.02 1.68 -8.93
N GLY A 27 -11.87 2.37 -8.95
CA GLY A 27 -11.06 2.55 -7.75
C GLY A 27 -11.80 3.31 -6.64
N PHE A 28 -12.62 4.28 -7.00
CA PHE A 28 -13.46 5.00 -6.03
C PHE A 28 -14.52 4.08 -5.42
N LEU A 29 -15.19 3.25 -6.22
CA LEU A 29 -16.14 2.25 -5.68
C LEU A 29 -15.46 1.29 -4.69
N ALA A 30 -14.19 0.94 -4.95
CA ALA A 30 -13.45 0.02 -4.09
C ALA A 30 -12.93 0.67 -2.79
N LYS A 31 -12.43 1.92 -2.86
CA LYS A 31 -11.67 2.51 -1.75
C LYS A 31 -11.85 4.02 -1.55
N GLY A 32 -12.75 4.65 -2.30
CA GLY A 32 -13.13 6.05 -2.14
C GLY A 32 -12.17 7.08 -2.77
N PRO A 33 -12.18 8.33 -2.29
CA PRO A 33 -11.60 9.49 -2.99
C PRO A 33 -10.11 9.40 -3.31
N MET A 34 -9.32 8.68 -2.51
CA MET A 34 -7.88 8.52 -2.77
C MET A 34 -7.58 7.85 -4.11
N ALA A 35 -8.51 7.05 -4.63
CA ALA A 35 -8.42 6.46 -5.96
C ALA A 35 -8.53 7.50 -7.09
N TRP A 36 -9.08 8.69 -6.81
CA TRP A 36 -9.03 9.82 -7.72
C TRP A 36 -7.74 10.63 -7.56
N VAL A 37 -7.34 10.89 -6.31
CA VAL A 37 -6.20 11.78 -6.01
C VAL A 37 -4.92 11.29 -6.68
N VAL A 38 -4.50 10.04 -6.44
CA VAL A 38 -3.21 9.53 -6.94
C VAL A 38 -3.10 9.58 -8.48
N PRO A 39 -3.99 8.94 -9.26
CA PRO A 39 -3.91 9.00 -10.72
C PRO A 39 -4.27 10.38 -11.27
N GLY A 40 -5.17 11.12 -10.63
CA GLY A 40 -5.59 12.45 -11.06
C GLY A 40 -4.45 13.46 -11.02
N VAL A 41 -3.73 13.54 -9.90
CA VAL A 41 -2.56 14.43 -9.80
C VAL A 41 -1.45 14.01 -10.76
N ALA A 42 -1.26 12.70 -10.98
CA ALA A 42 -0.30 12.20 -11.96
C ALA A 42 -0.64 12.68 -13.38
N ALA A 43 -1.91 12.56 -13.79
CA ALA A 43 -2.38 13.02 -15.09
C ALA A 43 -2.23 14.55 -15.24
N LEU A 44 -2.64 15.31 -14.23
CA LEU A 44 -2.56 16.77 -14.23
C LEU A 44 -1.11 17.25 -14.37
N THR A 45 -0.18 16.75 -13.55
CA THR A 45 1.21 17.21 -13.61
C THR A 45 1.95 16.69 -14.83
N TRP A 46 1.61 15.50 -15.36
CA TRP A 46 2.12 15.05 -16.65
C TRP A 46 1.67 15.99 -17.76
N THR A 47 0.37 16.28 -17.86
CA THR A 47 -0.16 17.15 -18.93
C THR A 47 0.40 18.56 -18.84
N TRP A 48 0.54 19.10 -17.63
CA TRP A 48 1.17 20.40 -17.40
C TRP A 48 2.64 20.42 -17.86
N ALA A 49 3.43 19.42 -17.46
CA ALA A 49 4.84 19.35 -17.84
C ALA A 49 5.02 19.08 -19.34
N ALA A 50 4.22 18.19 -19.93
CA ALA A 50 4.26 17.93 -21.37
C ALA A 50 3.95 19.19 -22.19
N ARG A 51 3.00 20.02 -21.75
CA ARG A 51 2.67 21.30 -22.40
C ARG A 51 3.84 22.29 -22.38
N ARG A 52 4.64 22.31 -21.32
CA ARG A 52 5.86 23.15 -21.26
C ARG A 52 6.87 22.76 -22.33
N ASP A 53 6.92 21.48 -22.66
CA ASP A 53 7.80 20.93 -23.70
C ASP A 53 7.15 20.94 -25.11
N GLY A 54 6.03 21.66 -25.28
CA GLY A 54 5.29 21.73 -26.55
C GLY A 54 4.50 20.47 -26.93
N GLN A 55 4.44 19.48 -26.04
CA GLN A 55 3.73 18.22 -26.25
C GLN A 55 2.31 18.26 -25.67
N ARG A 56 1.41 17.43 -26.21
CA ARG A 56 0.05 17.26 -25.69
C ARG A 56 -0.22 15.81 -25.36
N LEU A 57 -0.62 15.54 -24.12
CA LEU A 57 -1.14 14.25 -23.73
C LEU A 57 -2.63 14.17 -24.11
N GLY A 58 -2.98 13.26 -25.02
CA GLY A 58 -4.33 13.13 -25.60
C GLY A 58 -5.38 12.51 -24.66
N LEU A 59 -5.53 13.05 -23.45
CA LEU A 59 -6.54 12.59 -22.49
C LEU A 59 -7.93 13.17 -22.81
N PRO A 60 -8.99 12.35 -22.83
CA PRO A 60 -10.36 12.81 -23.03
C PRO A 60 -10.92 13.40 -21.73
N TRP A 61 -10.42 14.56 -21.28
CA TRP A 61 -10.74 15.13 -19.97
C TRP A 61 -12.24 15.25 -19.67
N SER A 62 -13.02 15.83 -20.58
CA SER A 62 -14.46 16.06 -20.36
C SER A 62 -15.24 14.75 -20.26
N ALA A 63 -15.19 13.93 -21.30
CA ALA A 63 -15.87 12.63 -21.35
C ALA A 63 -15.33 11.66 -20.27
N GLY A 64 -14.05 11.73 -19.98
CA GLY A 64 -13.37 10.94 -18.97
C GLY A 64 -13.78 11.29 -17.55
N ILE A 65 -13.81 12.58 -17.18
CA ILE A 65 -14.28 13.01 -15.86
C ILE A 65 -15.74 12.59 -15.66
N LEU A 66 -16.59 12.80 -16.69
CA LEU A 66 -17.99 12.35 -16.64
C LEU A 66 -18.08 10.84 -16.40
N LEU A 67 -17.30 10.05 -17.15
CA LEU A 67 -17.23 8.60 -16.98
C LEU A 67 -16.79 8.20 -15.57
N THR A 68 -15.74 8.83 -15.03
CA THR A 68 -15.27 8.59 -13.66
C THR A 68 -16.38 8.86 -12.65
N VAL A 69 -17.05 10.00 -12.74
CA VAL A 69 -18.12 10.39 -11.81
C VAL A 69 -19.29 9.42 -11.89
N VAL A 70 -19.77 9.09 -13.10
CA VAL A 70 -20.90 8.17 -13.31
C VAL A 70 -20.59 6.80 -12.72
N VAL A 71 -19.41 6.24 -12.99
CA VAL A 71 -19.00 4.95 -12.45
C VAL A 71 -18.84 5.02 -10.93
N SER A 72 -18.14 6.03 -10.42
CA SER A 72 -17.90 6.22 -8.98
C SER A 72 -19.17 6.33 -8.16
N LEU A 73 -20.19 7.04 -8.68
CA LEU A 73 -21.43 7.30 -7.95
C LEU A 73 -22.52 6.26 -8.21
N SER A 74 -22.34 5.38 -9.19
CA SER A 74 -23.36 4.40 -9.62
C SER A 74 -23.99 3.62 -8.46
N TRP A 75 -23.18 3.03 -7.59
CA TRP A 75 -23.68 2.27 -6.43
C TRP A 75 -24.25 3.16 -5.32
N PHE A 76 -23.59 4.28 -5.02
CA PHE A 76 -24.03 5.20 -3.96
C PHE A 76 -25.40 5.80 -4.26
N VAL A 77 -25.64 6.18 -5.53
CA VAL A 77 -26.94 6.71 -5.96
C VAL A 77 -28.03 5.66 -5.75
N VAL A 78 -27.82 4.42 -6.20
CA VAL A 78 -28.82 3.35 -6.05
C VAL A 78 -29.14 3.08 -4.58
N VAL A 79 -28.11 3.01 -3.73
CA VAL A 79 -28.29 2.71 -2.31
C VAL A 79 -28.95 3.87 -1.57
N CYS A 80 -28.58 5.11 -1.85
CA CYS A 80 -29.21 6.27 -1.22
C CYS A 80 -30.63 6.56 -1.74
N LEU A 81 -30.98 6.12 -2.96
CA LEU A 81 -32.37 6.15 -3.42
C LEU A 81 -33.25 5.14 -2.67
N LYS A 82 -32.67 4.00 -2.27
CA LYS A 82 -33.38 2.96 -1.50
C LYS A 82 -33.42 3.28 0.00
N PHE A 83 -32.38 3.93 0.52
CA PHE A 83 -32.20 4.27 1.94
C PHE A 83 -31.73 5.73 2.07
N PRO A 84 -32.66 6.71 2.00
CA PRO A 84 -32.32 8.14 1.97
C PRO A 84 -31.50 8.64 3.16
N GLU A 85 -31.61 8.01 4.32
CA GLU A 85 -30.83 8.31 5.53
C GLU A 85 -29.32 8.18 5.31
N LEU A 86 -28.88 7.40 4.33
CA LEU A 86 -27.47 7.18 4.03
C LEU A 86 -26.80 8.41 3.39
N TRP A 87 -27.55 9.36 2.86
CA TRP A 87 -26.98 10.62 2.34
C TRP A 87 -26.19 11.37 3.42
N GLY A 88 -26.77 11.49 4.63
CA GLY A 88 -26.11 12.14 5.77
C GLY A 88 -24.86 11.38 6.22
N TYR A 89 -24.89 10.05 6.15
CA TYR A 89 -23.75 9.20 6.47
C TYR A 89 -22.60 9.37 5.46
N PHE A 90 -22.86 9.20 4.15
CA PHE A 90 -21.80 9.26 3.15
C PHE A 90 -21.24 10.67 2.95
N VAL A 91 -22.09 11.69 2.90
CA VAL A 91 -21.65 13.07 2.63
C VAL A 91 -21.20 13.78 3.91
N GLY A 92 -21.99 13.67 4.98
CA GLY A 92 -21.68 14.29 6.26
C GLY A 92 -20.54 13.55 6.97
N TYR A 93 -20.78 12.29 7.37
CA TYR A 93 -19.83 11.58 8.21
C TYR A 93 -18.55 11.15 7.46
N GLU A 94 -18.70 10.45 6.33
CA GLU A 94 -17.55 9.88 5.61
C GLU A 94 -16.72 10.91 4.83
N LEU A 95 -17.36 11.90 4.21
CA LEU A 95 -16.67 12.89 3.38
C LEU A 95 -16.28 14.15 4.15
N LYS A 96 -17.14 14.67 5.04
CA LYS A 96 -16.88 15.92 5.76
C LYS A 96 -16.23 15.65 7.12
N ASP A 97 -16.88 14.92 8.02
CA ASP A 97 -16.41 14.78 9.40
C ASP A 97 -15.08 14.02 9.48
N ARG A 98 -14.88 13.02 8.62
CA ARG A 98 -13.63 12.25 8.58
C ARG A 98 -12.40 13.09 8.17
N PHE A 99 -12.59 14.16 7.41
CA PHE A 99 -11.53 15.07 7.00
C PHE A 99 -11.42 16.32 7.89
N ALA A 100 -12.56 16.84 8.37
CA ALA A 100 -12.64 18.11 9.08
C ALA A 100 -12.65 18.00 10.61
N SER A 101 -13.03 16.85 11.20
CA SER A 101 -13.15 16.70 12.66
C SER A 101 -12.04 15.84 13.24
N THR A 102 -11.38 16.35 14.29
CA THR A 102 -10.39 15.62 15.12
C THR A 102 -11.07 14.70 16.14
N THR A 103 -12.40 14.70 16.21
CA THR A 103 -13.24 14.06 17.24
C THR A 103 -13.21 12.53 17.23
N HIS A 104 -12.56 11.90 16.25
CA HIS A 104 -12.56 10.44 16.05
C HIS A 104 -11.55 9.64 16.91
N GLY A 105 -10.86 10.27 17.87
CA GLY A 105 -9.90 9.57 18.75
C GLY A 105 -8.69 8.95 18.02
N ARG A 106 -8.46 9.36 16.75
CA ARG A 106 -7.35 8.90 15.88
C ARG A 106 -6.47 10.06 15.42
N ALA A 107 -6.46 11.14 16.18
CA ALA A 107 -5.51 12.21 15.98
C ALA A 107 -4.10 11.64 16.14
N LYS A 108 -3.29 11.79 15.09
CA LYS A 108 -1.90 11.38 15.05
C LYS A 108 -1.08 12.56 14.52
N PRO A 109 0.19 12.69 14.94
CA PRO A 109 1.07 13.75 14.46
C PRO A 109 1.14 13.82 12.94
N TRP A 110 1.48 14.98 12.38
CA TRP A 110 1.61 15.17 10.93
C TRP A 110 2.68 14.23 10.32
N TRP A 111 3.71 13.88 11.10
CA TRP A 111 4.78 12.96 10.70
C TRP A 111 4.43 11.48 10.82
N PHE A 112 3.20 11.12 11.23
CA PHE A 112 2.75 9.73 11.46
C PHE A 112 3.08 8.78 10.30
N PHE A 113 2.96 9.25 9.06
CA PHE A 113 3.18 8.44 7.87
C PHE A 113 4.66 8.26 7.48
N LEU A 114 5.60 9.01 8.06
CA LEU A 114 7.04 8.85 7.79
C LEU A 114 7.59 7.48 8.23
N PRO A 115 7.44 7.05 9.50
CA PRO A 115 7.90 5.72 9.91
C PRO A 115 7.11 4.60 9.21
N ILE A 116 5.82 4.82 8.94
CA ILE A 116 4.98 3.88 8.20
C ILE A 116 5.50 3.68 6.78
N LEU A 117 5.89 4.76 6.10
CA LEU A 117 6.49 4.70 4.78
C LEU A 117 7.78 3.88 4.83
N ALA A 118 8.64 4.16 5.81
CA ALA A 118 9.91 3.45 5.98
C ALA A 118 9.72 1.94 6.23
N VAL A 119 8.74 1.55 7.05
CA VAL A 119 8.43 0.13 7.29
C VAL A 119 7.75 -0.49 6.06
N GLY A 120 6.79 0.20 5.45
CA GLY A 120 6.03 -0.29 4.31
C GLY A 120 6.85 -0.43 3.03
N THR A 121 8.03 0.20 2.95
CA THR A 121 8.97 0.01 1.84
C THR A 121 10.01 -1.08 2.09
N ILE A 122 10.06 -1.76 3.24
CA ILE A 122 11.02 -2.85 3.47
C ILE A 122 10.84 -3.91 2.37
N PRO A 123 11.92 -4.41 1.72
CA PRO A 123 13.34 -4.18 2.03
C PRO A 123 13.98 -2.97 1.32
N TRP A 124 13.22 -2.19 0.55
CA TRP A 124 13.67 -1.09 -0.29
C TRP A 124 13.92 0.24 0.44
N THR A 125 13.75 0.27 1.76
CA THR A 125 13.77 1.51 2.56
C THR A 125 15.06 2.31 2.42
N LEU A 126 16.22 1.63 2.35
CA LEU A 126 17.52 2.30 2.24
C LEU A 126 17.80 2.88 0.83
N PHE A 127 16.93 2.64 -0.15
CA PHE A 127 16.98 3.35 -1.43
C PHE A 127 16.28 4.72 -1.41
N LEU A 128 15.39 4.95 -0.44
CA LEU A 128 14.61 6.19 -0.38
C LEU A 128 15.47 7.45 -0.26
N PRO A 129 16.54 7.50 0.59
CA PRO A 129 17.38 8.70 0.67
C PRO A 129 18.06 9.04 -0.66
N GLY A 130 18.56 8.04 -1.38
CA GLY A 130 19.16 8.23 -2.71
C GLY A 130 18.16 8.79 -3.72
N LEU A 131 16.95 8.23 -3.76
CA LEU A 131 15.85 8.74 -4.60
C LEU A 131 15.50 10.19 -4.25
N VAL A 132 15.39 10.53 -2.96
CA VAL A 132 15.05 11.88 -2.49
C VAL A 132 16.15 12.88 -2.85
N VAL A 133 17.42 12.55 -2.60
CA VAL A 133 18.57 13.42 -2.96
C VAL A 133 18.58 13.69 -4.47
N ARG A 134 18.35 12.66 -5.28
CA ARG A 134 18.29 12.78 -6.74
C ARG A 134 17.09 13.61 -7.21
N ALA A 135 15.91 13.37 -6.63
CA ALA A 135 14.71 14.15 -6.90
C ALA A 135 14.91 15.63 -6.54
N TRP A 136 15.46 15.91 -5.36
CA TRP A 136 15.77 17.27 -4.92
C TRP A 136 16.73 17.99 -5.87
N ARG A 137 17.81 17.33 -6.30
CA ARG A 137 18.74 17.88 -7.28
C ARG A 137 18.03 18.21 -8.60
N LYS A 138 17.20 17.31 -9.13
CA LYS A 138 16.42 17.59 -10.35
C LYS A 138 15.45 18.75 -10.17
N PHE A 139 14.84 18.86 -9.00
CA PHE A 139 13.85 19.91 -8.72
C PHE A 139 14.53 21.29 -8.78
N ARG A 140 15.66 21.45 -8.08
CA ARG A 140 16.42 22.71 -8.06
C ARG A 140 16.95 23.14 -9.43
N HIS A 141 17.27 22.19 -10.31
CA HIS A 141 17.80 22.48 -11.64
C HIS A 141 16.74 22.39 -12.75
N GLY A 142 15.44 22.28 -12.42
CA GLY A 142 14.37 22.17 -13.41
C GLY A 142 14.45 20.93 -14.31
N GLY A 143 15.21 19.90 -13.93
CA GLY A 143 15.55 18.75 -14.78
C GLY A 143 14.55 17.59 -14.72
N PHE A 144 13.29 17.84 -14.35
CA PHE A 144 12.23 16.83 -14.30
C PHE A 144 11.55 16.71 -15.65
N SER A 145 11.52 15.50 -16.22
CA SER A 145 10.66 15.22 -17.39
C SER A 145 9.20 15.07 -16.96
N ALA A 146 8.26 15.19 -17.91
CA ALA A 146 6.83 15.10 -17.63
C ALA A 146 6.40 13.83 -16.86
N PRO A 147 6.87 12.62 -17.19
CA PRO A 147 6.55 11.43 -16.41
C PRO A 147 7.14 11.45 -14.98
N GLN A 148 8.26 12.14 -14.78
CA GLN A 148 8.87 12.26 -13.45
C GLN A 148 8.09 13.25 -12.57
N TRP A 149 7.56 14.32 -13.16
CA TRP A 149 6.58 15.20 -12.50
C TRP A 149 5.32 14.43 -12.10
N ALA A 150 4.82 13.56 -12.98
CA ALA A 150 3.67 12.70 -12.71
C ALA A 150 3.92 11.78 -11.50
N LEU A 151 5.04 11.05 -11.49
CA LEU A 151 5.39 10.14 -10.40
C LEU A 151 5.66 10.87 -9.09
N GLY A 152 6.42 11.97 -9.12
CA GLY A 152 6.71 12.78 -7.92
C GLY A 152 5.43 13.32 -7.29
N ALA A 153 4.55 13.91 -8.10
CA ALA A 153 3.26 14.42 -7.62
C ALA A 153 2.35 13.31 -7.07
N ALA A 154 2.31 12.15 -7.73
CA ALA A 154 1.53 10.99 -7.32
C ALA A 154 2.01 10.34 -6.00
N VAL A 155 3.22 10.67 -5.54
CA VAL A 155 3.71 10.29 -4.21
C VAL A 155 3.49 11.43 -3.21
N VAL A 156 3.98 12.62 -3.53
CA VAL A 156 4.07 13.75 -2.58
C VAL A 156 2.69 14.32 -2.25
N ILE A 157 1.83 14.58 -3.24
CA ILE A 157 0.53 15.20 -2.98
C ILE A 157 -0.37 14.28 -2.14
N PRO A 158 -0.59 13.00 -2.50
CA PRO A 158 -1.39 12.10 -1.69
C PRO A 158 -0.80 11.89 -0.29
N PHE A 159 0.53 11.84 -0.15
CA PHE A 159 1.20 11.77 1.16
C PHE A 159 0.88 13.00 2.02
N MET A 160 0.92 14.21 1.45
CA MET A 160 0.54 15.44 2.17
C MET A 160 -0.94 15.44 2.54
N VAL A 161 -1.83 15.00 1.64
CA VAL A 161 -3.29 14.92 1.91
C VAL A 161 -3.57 14.00 3.10
N VAL A 162 -2.99 12.79 3.13
CA VAL A 162 -3.22 11.88 4.26
C VAL A 162 -2.55 12.37 5.54
N SER A 163 -1.39 13.04 5.44
CA SER A 163 -0.68 13.61 6.59
C SER A 163 -1.41 14.81 7.20
N ALA A 164 -2.16 15.56 6.39
CA ALA A 164 -3.00 16.67 6.84
C ALA A 164 -4.36 16.22 7.42
N SER A 165 -4.79 14.97 7.18
CA SER A 165 -6.10 14.47 7.64
C SER A 165 -6.19 14.37 9.18
N GLY A 166 -7.35 14.77 9.73
CA GLY A 166 -7.65 14.71 11.17
C GLY A 166 -7.76 13.28 11.72
N SER A 167 -8.14 12.31 10.88
CA SER A 167 -8.20 10.88 11.24
C SER A 167 -7.20 10.08 10.42
N LYS A 168 -6.13 9.59 11.06
CA LYS A 168 -5.10 8.81 10.36
C LYS A 168 -5.24 7.31 10.62
N LEU A 169 -5.34 6.53 9.56
CA LEU A 169 -5.26 5.07 9.59
C LEU A 169 -4.05 4.61 8.78
N LEU A 170 -3.34 3.60 9.30
CA LEU A 170 -2.15 3.01 8.66
C LEU A 170 -2.36 2.76 7.17
N THR A 171 -3.52 2.24 6.79
CA THR A 171 -3.79 1.80 5.43
C THR A 171 -4.09 2.92 4.42
N TYR A 172 -4.14 4.18 4.86
CA TYR A 172 -4.41 5.31 3.97
C TYR A 172 -3.25 5.66 3.05
N ILE A 173 -2.02 5.34 3.47
CA ILE A 173 -0.82 5.58 2.68
C ILE A 173 -0.71 4.62 1.48
N LEU A 174 -1.42 3.48 1.49
CA LEU A 174 -1.24 2.39 0.52
C LEU A 174 -1.17 2.83 -0.95
N PRO A 175 -2.05 3.75 -1.42
CA PRO A 175 -2.06 4.15 -2.82
C PRO A 175 -0.75 4.78 -3.33
N ILE A 176 0.12 5.31 -2.45
CA ILE A 176 1.37 5.96 -2.88
C ILE A 176 2.50 4.95 -3.17
N PHE A 177 2.40 3.71 -2.67
CA PHE A 177 3.46 2.72 -2.90
C PHE A 177 3.59 2.36 -4.38
N SER A 178 2.50 2.38 -5.15
CA SER A 178 2.54 2.09 -6.59
C SER A 178 3.37 3.11 -7.39
N PRO A 179 3.10 4.44 -7.32
CA PRO A 179 3.97 5.42 -7.99
C PRO A 179 5.38 5.48 -7.38
N LEU A 180 5.53 5.24 -6.08
CA LEU A 180 6.86 5.19 -5.44
C LEU A 180 7.71 4.03 -5.97
N ALA A 181 7.12 2.84 -6.12
CA ALA A 181 7.79 1.67 -6.68
C ALA A 181 8.24 1.93 -8.13
N LEU A 182 7.40 2.59 -8.94
CA LEU A 182 7.76 3.00 -10.30
C LEU A 182 8.90 4.05 -10.31
N ALA A 183 8.88 5.01 -9.38
CA ALA A 183 9.94 6.01 -9.24
C ALA A 183 11.27 5.36 -8.83
N LEU A 184 11.24 4.43 -7.87
CA LEU A 184 12.40 3.63 -7.46
C LEU A 184 12.94 2.79 -8.62
N ALA A 185 12.08 2.05 -9.31
CA ALA A 185 12.47 1.21 -10.44
C ALA A 185 13.14 2.03 -11.55
N TRP A 186 12.56 3.20 -11.89
CA TRP A 186 13.17 4.11 -12.87
C TRP A 186 14.55 4.58 -12.39
N TRP A 187 14.66 5.03 -11.14
CA TRP A 187 15.92 5.51 -10.59
C TRP A 187 17.00 4.42 -10.54
N LEU A 188 16.65 3.21 -10.12
CA LEU A 188 17.54 2.06 -10.06
C LEU A 188 18.08 1.65 -11.44
N ASN A 189 17.27 1.78 -12.49
CA ASN A 189 17.67 1.41 -13.85
C ASN A 189 18.62 2.41 -14.54
N ARG A 190 18.85 3.60 -13.96
CA ARG A 190 19.75 4.60 -14.57
C ARG A 190 21.20 4.43 -14.12
N PRO A 191 22.21 4.64 -14.97
CA PRO A 191 23.61 4.63 -14.51
C PRO A 191 23.90 5.76 -13.50
N GLY A 192 24.88 5.54 -12.62
CA GLY A 192 25.32 6.48 -11.59
C GLY A 192 24.77 6.20 -10.18
N GLU A 193 25.21 7.04 -9.22
CA GLU A 193 24.82 6.99 -7.79
C GLU A 193 25.13 5.65 -7.10
N GLY A 194 26.27 5.05 -7.47
CA GLY A 194 26.70 3.73 -6.98
C GLY A 194 26.69 3.60 -5.46
N GLY A 195 27.06 4.65 -4.72
CA GLY A 195 27.03 4.64 -3.25
C GLY A 195 25.64 4.42 -2.66
N TRP A 196 24.64 5.19 -3.10
CA TRP A 196 23.25 5.03 -2.62
C TRP A 196 22.64 3.70 -3.02
N LYS A 197 22.93 3.23 -4.24
CA LYS A 197 22.45 1.94 -4.71
C LYS A 197 23.08 0.79 -3.96
N MET A 198 24.39 0.87 -3.71
CA MET A 198 25.10 -0.11 -2.90
C MET A 198 24.55 -0.16 -1.49
N LEU A 199 24.34 0.99 -0.84
CA LEU A 199 23.70 1.07 0.48
C LEU A 199 22.31 0.43 0.48
N GLY A 200 21.49 0.75 -0.53
CA GLY A 200 20.15 0.20 -0.65
C GLY A 200 20.15 -1.31 -0.87
N TRP A 201 21.03 -1.83 -1.73
CA TRP A 201 21.14 -3.28 -1.98
C TRP A 201 21.68 -4.03 -0.76
N SER A 202 22.74 -3.53 -0.13
CA SER A 202 23.29 -4.10 1.09
C SER A 202 22.29 -4.07 2.24
N GLY A 203 21.54 -2.97 2.37
CA GLY A 203 20.46 -2.84 3.33
C GLY A 203 19.32 -3.81 3.08
N ALA A 204 18.87 -3.93 1.84
CA ALA A 204 17.80 -4.86 1.48
C ALA A 204 18.17 -6.30 1.80
N LEU A 205 19.40 -6.70 1.46
CA LEU A 205 19.93 -8.02 1.78
C LEU A 205 20.08 -8.22 3.28
N GLY A 206 20.66 -7.24 4.00
CA GLY A 206 20.81 -7.28 5.45
C GLY A 206 19.48 -7.40 6.19
N LEU A 207 18.45 -6.67 5.75
CA LEU A 207 17.09 -6.76 6.31
C LEU A 207 16.46 -8.14 6.09
N LEU A 208 16.62 -8.72 4.90
CA LEU A 208 16.13 -10.07 4.63
C LEU A 208 16.86 -11.12 5.47
N LEU A 209 18.17 -10.96 5.67
CA LEU A 209 18.97 -11.86 6.51
C LEU A 209 18.61 -11.75 7.99
N ALA A 210 18.35 -10.54 8.45
CA ALA A 210 17.94 -10.28 9.82
C ALA A 210 16.48 -10.68 10.10
N TRP A 211 15.65 -10.93 9.07
CA TRP A 211 14.22 -11.21 9.25
C TRP A 211 13.97 -12.47 10.08
N GLY A 212 14.53 -13.61 9.68
CA GLY A 212 14.37 -14.88 10.40
C GLY A 212 14.91 -14.82 11.84
N PRO A 213 16.21 -14.52 12.03
CA PRO A 213 16.81 -14.38 13.36
C PRO A 213 16.13 -13.32 14.22
N GLY A 214 15.78 -12.17 13.63
CA GLY A 214 15.09 -11.09 14.33
C GLY A 214 13.75 -11.54 14.89
N LEU A 215 12.95 -12.24 14.09
CA LEU A 215 11.68 -12.82 14.57
C LEU A 215 11.88 -13.93 15.60
N ALA A 216 12.97 -14.70 15.51
CA ALA A 216 13.30 -15.73 16.50
C ALA A 216 13.67 -15.13 17.87
N VAL A 217 14.20 -13.92 17.90
CA VAL A 217 14.61 -13.22 19.13
C VAL A 217 13.44 -12.49 19.81
N VAL A 218 12.39 -12.08 19.07
CA VAL A 218 11.24 -11.34 19.62
C VAL A 218 10.64 -11.96 20.90
N PRO A 219 10.37 -13.28 20.98
CA PRO A 219 9.81 -13.91 22.18
C PRO A 219 10.66 -13.78 23.45
N TYR A 220 11.96 -13.53 23.30
CA TYR A 220 12.91 -13.37 24.40
C TYR A 220 13.06 -11.91 24.85
N LEU A 221 12.69 -10.95 23.99
CA LEU A 221 12.76 -9.52 24.28
C LEU A 221 11.40 -8.94 24.69
N TRP A 222 10.32 -9.65 24.35
CA TRP A 222 8.95 -9.21 24.60
C TRP A 222 8.15 -10.34 25.26
N ASP A 223 7.97 -10.23 26.57
CA ASP A 223 7.35 -11.27 27.40
C ASP A 223 5.94 -11.65 26.92
N GLU A 224 5.13 -10.68 26.49
CA GLU A 224 3.79 -10.98 25.94
C GLU A 224 3.86 -11.78 24.65
N ALA A 225 4.94 -11.66 23.86
CA ALA A 225 5.14 -12.39 22.62
C ALA A 225 5.81 -13.76 22.80
N ARG A 226 6.07 -14.19 24.05
CA ARG A 226 6.77 -15.44 24.37
C ARG A 226 6.12 -16.66 23.72
N ASP A 227 4.79 -16.72 23.75
CA ASP A 227 4.00 -17.82 23.17
C ASP A 227 3.61 -17.59 21.69
N ALA A 228 3.97 -16.43 21.14
CA ALA A 228 3.66 -16.02 19.78
C ALA A 228 4.77 -16.35 18.77
N ALA A 229 5.75 -17.16 19.17
CA ALA A 229 6.92 -17.49 18.36
C ALA A 229 6.52 -18.11 16.99
N PRO A 230 7.07 -17.61 15.87
CA PRO A 230 6.85 -18.22 14.57
C PRO A 230 7.32 -19.67 14.55
N SER A 231 6.72 -20.50 13.69
CA SER A 231 7.13 -21.90 13.57
C SER A 231 8.60 -22.04 13.19
N PHE A 232 9.29 -23.04 13.76
CA PHE A 232 10.67 -23.36 13.40
C PHE A 232 10.83 -23.57 11.89
N ALA A 233 9.87 -24.26 11.25
CA ALA A 233 9.85 -24.46 9.80
C ALA A 233 9.83 -23.13 9.03
N TYR A 234 9.02 -22.16 9.45
CA TYR A 234 9.00 -20.83 8.84
C TYR A 234 10.33 -20.08 9.03
N LEU A 235 10.89 -20.11 10.24
CA LEU A 235 12.18 -19.48 10.53
C LEU A 235 13.32 -20.09 9.71
N LEU A 236 13.33 -21.42 9.58
CA LEU A 236 14.29 -22.16 8.75
C LEU A 236 14.15 -21.78 7.28
N VAL A 237 12.92 -21.82 6.72
CA VAL A 237 12.67 -21.44 5.32
C VAL A 237 13.07 -20.00 5.05
N ALA A 238 12.71 -19.05 5.93
CA ALA A 238 13.09 -17.65 5.79
C ALA A 238 14.62 -17.49 5.80
N THR A 239 15.31 -18.20 6.70
CA THR A 239 16.78 -18.14 6.83
C THR A 239 17.47 -18.78 5.62
N VAL A 240 17.02 -19.96 5.17
CA VAL A 240 17.57 -20.65 3.99
C VAL A 240 17.35 -19.83 2.73
N LEU A 241 16.17 -19.22 2.55
CA LEU A 241 15.92 -18.31 1.44
C LEU A 241 16.85 -17.10 1.48
N ALA A 242 17.04 -16.49 2.64
CA ALA A 242 17.95 -15.35 2.78
C ALA A 242 19.41 -15.74 2.47
N VAL A 243 19.88 -16.90 2.94
CA VAL A 243 21.23 -17.42 2.66
C VAL A 243 21.39 -17.78 1.17
N GLY A 244 20.41 -18.44 0.56
CA GLY A 244 20.41 -18.76 -0.87
C GLY A 244 20.45 -17.51 -1.73
N LEU A 245 19.76 -16.43 -1.31
CA LEU A 245 19.82 -15.12 -1.96
C LEU A 245 21.22 -14.50 -1.87
N ILE A 246 21.94 -14.63 -0.75
CA ILE A 246 23.35 -14.20 -0.67
C ILE A 246 24.23 -14.97 -1.63
N LEU A 247 24.17 -16.31 -1.61
CA LEU A 247 25.05 -17.15 -2.43
C LEU A 247 24.86 -16.82 -3.92
N HIS A 248 23.60 -16.63 -4.31
CA HIS A 248 23.30 -16.16 -5.66
C HIS A 248 23.80 -14.74 -5.91
N TRP A 249 23.61 -13.82 -4.95
CA TRP A 249 24.09 -12.43 -5.02
C TRP A 249 25.60 -12.35 -5.22
N VAL A 250 26.39 -13.13 -4.46
CA VAL A 250 27.85 -13.14 -4.52
C VAL A 250 28.36 -13.63 -5.89
N VAL A 251 27.72 -14.65 -6.45
CA VAL A 251 28.04 -15.19 -7.77
C VAL A 251 27.63 -14.23 -8.90
N TRP A 252 26.52 -13.49 -8.73
CA TRP A 252 25.95 -12.61 -9.75
C TRP A 252 26.30 -11.11 -9.61
N LEU A 253 27.11 -10.73 -8.62
CA LEU A 253 27.61 -9.35 -8.40
C LEU A 253 28.26 -8.74 -9.66
N ARG A 254 28.79 -9.57 -10.56
CA ARG A 254 29.46 -9.14 -11.80
C ARG A 254 28.50 -8.73 -12.92
N ARG A 255 27.20 -9.03 -12.83
CA ARG A 255 26.20 -8.64 -13.84
C ARG A 255 25.37 -7.44 -13.37
N GLN A 256 25.33 -6.38 -14.18
CA GLN A 256 24.62 -5.12 -13.91
C GLN A 256 23.09 -5.21 -14.10
N GLU A 257 22.54 -6.42 -14.12
CA GLU A 257 21.11 -6.67 -14.38
C GLU A 257 20.27 -6.35 -13.13
N ALA A 258 19.82 -5.10 -13.00
CA ALA A 258 19.00 -4.67 -11.86
C ALA A 258 17.69 -5.48 -11.74
N VAL A 259 17.15 -5.98 -12.85
CA VAL A 259 15.89 -6.73 -12.89
C VAL A 259 15.95 -8.01 -12.07
N TRP A 260 17.02 -8.81 -12.22
CA TRP A 260 17.18 -10.06 -11.46
C TRP A 260 17.35 -9.79 -9.96
N LYS A 261 18.10 -8.75 -9.61
CA LYS A 261 18.27 -8.29 -8.22
C LYS A 261 16.92 -7.93 -7.60
N ILE A 262 16.07 -7.22 -8.34
CA ILE A 262 14.71 -6.88 -7.92
C ILE A 262 13.85 -8.14 -7.74
N ALA A 263 13.86 -9.03 -8.73
CA ALA A 263 13.05 -10.25 -8.71
C ALA A 263 13.40 -11.16 -7.52
N LEU A 264 14.69 -11.31 -7.22
CA LEU A 264 15.18 -12.15 -6.14
C LEU A 264 14.86 -11.58 -4.76
N ILE A 265 15.23 -10.31 -4.51
CA ILE A 265 14.96 -9.65 -3.22
C ILE A 265 13.45 -9.48 -3.02
N GLY A 266 12.73 -9.06 -4.07
CA GLY A 266 11.27 -8.94 -4.03
C GLY A 266 10.57 -10.27 -3.80
N GLY A 267 11.00 -11.33 -4.49
CA GLY A 267 10.48 -12.69 -4.31
C GLY A 267 10.74 -13.22 -2.89
N GLY A 268 11.97 -13.06 -2.39
CA GLY A 268 12.33 -13.42 -1.02
C GLY A 268 11.49 -12.67 0.03
N ALA A 269 11.34 -11.36 -0.13
CA ALA A 269 10.50 -10.54 0.73
C ALA A 269 9.02 -10.97 0.69
N LEU A 270 8.50 -11.30 -0.50
CA LEU A 270 7.13 -11.79 -0.65
C LEU A 270 6.91 -13.13 0.04
N VAL A 271 7.84 -14.08 -0.11
CA VAL A 271 7.75 -15.38 0.57
C VAL A 271 7.85 -15.21 2.08
N ALA A 272 8.78 -14.39 2.56
CA ALA A 272 8.89 -14.06 3.98
C ALA A 272 7.59 -13.45 4.52
N TRP A 273 7.03 -12.47 3.82
CA TRP A 273 5.79 -11.81 4.20
C TRP A 273 4.59 -12.76 4.22
N HIS A 274 4.35 -13.52 3.15
CA HIS A 274 3.23 -14.46 3.08
C HIS A 274 3.37 -15.57 4.11
N GLY A 275 4.59 -16.07 4.33
CA GLY A 275 4.84 -17.04 5.39
C GLY A 275 4.57 -16.46 6.78
N ALA A 276 4.87 -15.18 7.05
CA ALA A 276 4.49 -14.51 8.28
C ALA A 276 2.97 -14.40 8.42
N CYS A 277 2.26 -14.08 7.33
CA CYS A 277 0.79 -14.06 7.32
C CYS A 277 0.18 -15.43 7.67
N LEU A 278 0.80 -16.53 7.23
CA LEU A 278 0.37 -17.89 7.61
C LEU A 278 0.57 -18.17 9.12
N GLN A 279 1.44 -17.43 9.79
CA GLN A 279 1.61 -17.52 11.25
C GLN A 279 0.63 -16.61 12.02
N MET A 280 -0.28 -15.87 11.36
CA MET A 280 -1.19 -14.91 12.03
C MET A 280 -2.01 -15.52 13.17
N GLY A 281 -2.39 -16.80 13.07
CA GLY A 281 -3.12 -17.48 14.15
C GLY A 281 -2.35 -17.48 15.48
N ARG A 282 -1.00 -17.58 15.43
CA ARG A 282 -0.14 -17.61 16.61
C ARG A 282 -0.01 -16.24 17.28
N VAL A 283 0.08 -15.18 16.49
CA VAL A 283 0.16 -13.79 16.99
C VAL A 283 -1.21 -13.15 17.22
N ASN A 284 -2.30 -13.84 16.91
CA ASN A 284 -3.65 -13.26 16.90
C ASN A 284 -4.03 -12.68 18.28
N HIS A 285 -3.64 -13.35 19.37
CA HIS A 285 -3.91 -12.91 20.73
C HIS A 285 -3.24 -11.56 21.07
N LEU A 286 -2.08 -11.26 20.46
CA LEU A 286 -1.37 -9.98 20.62
C LEU A 286 -2.11 -8.80 19.97
N LEU A 287 -2.97 -9.07 19.00
CA LEU A 287 -3.71 -8.01 18.28
C LEU A 287 -4.89 -7.45 19.09
N GLY A 288 -5.21 -8.06 20.23
CA GLY A 288 -6.26 -7.61 21.14
C GLY A 288 -7.60 -7.39 20.43
N ARG A 289 -8.10 -6.14 20.43
CA ARG A 289 -9.37 -5.79 19.76
C ARG A 289 -9.37 -5.95 18.24
N GLN A 290 -8.19 -6.04 17.63
CA GLN A 290 -8.01 -6.24 16.19
C GLN A 290 -7.76 -7.71 15.83
N ALA A 291 -7.80 -8.62 16.80
CA ALA A 291 -7.67 -10.04 16.56
C ALA A 291 -8.75 -10.54 15.60
N SER A 292 -8.36 -11.45 14.72
CA SER A 292 -9.27 -12.20 13.86
C SER A 292 -10.21 -13.05 14.71
N VAL A 293 -11.51 -12.99 14.41
CA VAL A 293 -12.54 -13.83 15.01
C VAL A 293 -12.46 -15.30 14.56
N ARG A 294 -11.62 -15.62 13.58
CA ARG A 294 -11.45 -16.97 13.05
C ARG A 294 -10.92 -17.95 14.10
N THR A 295 -9.90 -17.58 14.87
CA THR A 295 -9.38 -18.47 15.93
C THR A 295 -10.40 -18.71 17.03
N LEU A 296 -11.22 -17.69 17.33
CA LEU A 296 -12.35 -17.83 18.25
C LEU A 296 -13.40 -18.80 17.69
N ALA A 297 -13.73 -18.70 16.39
CA ALA A 297 -14.66 -19.61 15.72
C ALA A 297 -14.15 -21.06 15.77
N GLU A 298 -12.89 -21.31 15.40
CA GLU A 298 -12.25 -22.63 15.45
C GLU A 298 -12.25 -23.21 16.88
N THR A 299 -11.97 -22.38 17.90
CA THR A 299 -12.02 -22.79 19.31
C THR A 299 -13.45 -23.14 19.74
N SER A 300 -14.43 -22.38 19.28
CA SER A 300 -15.84 -22.61 19.60
C SER A 300 -16.38 -23.87 18.93
N GLU A 301 -15.98 -24.16 17.69
CA GLU A 301 -16.32 -25.42 17.02
C GLU A 301 -15.70 -26.62 17.73
N ARG A 302 -14.46 -26.50 18.20
CA ARG A 302 -13.76 -27.57 18.93
C ARG A 302 -14.41 -27.89 20.27
N HIS A 303 -14.81 -26.88 21.02
CA HIS A 303 -15.30 -27.06 22.40
C HIS A 303 -16.82 -27.06 22.54
N GLN A 304 -17.55 -26.68 21.49
CA GLN A 304 -19.01 -26.58 21.45
C GLN A 304 -19.61 -25.98 22.74
N PRO A 305 -19.17 -24.78 23.15
CA PRO A 305 -19.62 -24.20 24.40
C PRO A 305 -21.12 -23.88 24.32
N GLU A 306 -21.85 -24.14 25.41
CA GLU A 306 -23.28 -23.81 25.48
C GLU A 306 -23.53 -22.29 25.38
N ARG A 307 -22.59 -21.46 25.86
CA ARG A 307 -22.68 -19.99 25.84
C ARG A 307 -21.33 -19.35 25.57
N ILE A 308 -21.34 -18.22 24.87
CA ILE A 308 -20.15 -17.44 24.54
C ILE A 308 -20.38 -16.00 24.97
N PHE A 309 -19.50 -15.50 25.84
CA PHE A 309 -19.52 -14.11 26.29
C PHE A 309 -18.43 -13.32 25.57
N ILE A 310 -18.82 -12.34 24.77
CA ILE A 310 -17.90 -11.46 24.03
C ILE A 310 -17.89 -10.11 24.73
N TYR A 311 -16.78 -9.78 25.40
CA TYR A 311 -16.61 -8.51 26.09
C TYR A 311 -15.52 -7.67 25.45
N ARG A 312 -15.84 -6.40 25.12
CA ARG A 312 -14.90 -5.40 24.57
C ARG A 312 -14.11 -5.85 23.31
N ALA A 313 -14.63 -6.83 22.56
CA ALA A 313 -14.02 -7.34 21.34
C ALA A 313 -14.92 -7.10 20.12
N ARG A 314 -14.31 -6.86 18.96
CA ARG A 314 -15.04 -6.68 17.69
C ARG A 314 -15.32 -8.05 17.08
N ALA A 315 -16.43 -8.68 17.45
CA ALA A 315 -16.84 -9.98 16.93
C ALA A 315 -17.60 -9.93 15.59
N ALA A 316 -17.53 -8.79 14.88
CA ALA A 316 -18.12 -8.65 13.56
C ALA A 316 -17.46 -9.66 12.61
N GLY A 317 -18.23 -10.65 12.16
CA GLY A 317 -17.74 -11.76 11.32
C GLY A 317 -17.57 -13.09 12.05
N TYR A 318 -17.83 -13.17 13.36
CA TYR A 318 -17.75 -14.44 14.09
C TYR A 318 -18.74 -15.48 13.54
N LEU A 319 -20.00 -15.09 13.32
CA LEU A 319 -21.02 -15.94 12.70
C LEU A 319 -20.64 -16.34 11.26
N PHE A 320 -20.07 -15.40 10.51
CA PHE A 320 -19.54 -15.67 9.17
C PHE A 320 -18.42 -16.71 9.22
N ALA A 321 -17.49 -16.60 10.17
CA ALA A 321 -16.39 -17.54 10.33
C ALA A 321 -16.84 -18.94 10.77
N LEU A 322 -17.93 -19.04 11.53
CA LEU A 322 -18.60 -20.30 11.87
C LEU A 322 -19.44 -20.88 10.73
N ASN A 323 -19.50 -20.19 9.57
CA ASN A 323 -20.43 -20.50 8.49
C ASN A 323 -21.90 -20.63 8.98
N ARG A 324 -22.26 -19.87 10.01
CA ARG A 324 -23.61 -19.87 10.59
C ARG A 324 -24.38 -18.67 10.08
N ASN A 325 -25.46 -18.94 9.35
CA ASN A 325 -26.44 -17.93 8.93
C ASN A 325 -27.40 -17.60 10.08
N CYS A 326 -26.89 -17.16 11.23
CA CYS A 326 -27.77 -16.70 12.31
C CYS A 326 -28.01 -15.20 12.13
N TRP A 327 -28.91 -14.84 11.21
CA TRP A 327 -29.65 -13.60 11.39
C TRP A 327 -30.37 -13.75 12.72
N ILE A 328 -30.18 -12.76 13.59
CA ILE A 328 -30.85 -12.66 14.88
C ILE A 328 -32.32 -13.02 14.65
N ASN A 329 -32.77 -14.17 15.19
CA ASN A 329 -34.19 -14.49 15.17
C ASN A 329 -34.88 -13.39 16.02
N PRO A 330 -35.89 -12.69 15.46
CA PRO A 330 -36.50 -11.53 16.09
C PRO A 330 -37.11 -11.83 17.47
#